data_AF-A0A3A9EG40-F1
#
_entry.id   AF-A0A3A9EG40-F1
#
_cell.length_a   1.000
_cell.length_b   1.000
_cell.length_c   1.000
_cell.angle_alpha   90.00
_cell.angle_beta   90.00
_cell.angle_gamma   90.00
#
_symmetry.space_group_name_H-M   'P 1'
#
loop_
_entity.id
_entity.type
_entity.pdbx_description
1 polymer ?
#
loop_
_entity_poly.entity_id
_entity_poly.type
_entity_poly.pdbx_seq_one_letter_code
_entity_poly.pdbx_strand_id
1 'polypeptide(L)'
;MCTENTSEATMATKDQERGVLQQIKAMVAELGPKSYIATAFRGVFAIAEENIENDFSGNPVDHAQELGEQLAQRTVQVGQLAEERDEYKARAEAAEAQLIVLKAKLYDYMTA
;
A
#
# COMPACT_ATOMS: atom_id res chain seq x y z
N MET A 1 -21.81 -41.05 24.65
CA MET A 1 -21.11 -40.97 23.34
C MET A 1 -21.56 -39.65 22.73
N CYS A 2 -20.77 -38.59 22.89
CA CYS A 2 -21.10 -37.28 22.34
C CYS A 2 -20.74 -37.31 20.86
N THR A 3 -21.73 -37.28 19.98
CA THR A 3 -21.50 -37.07 18.56
C THR A 3 -21.24 -35.58 18.34
N GLU A 4 -19.97 -35.21 18.21
CA GLU A 4 -19.59 -33.93 17.65
C GLU A 4 -20.04 -33.93 16.18
N ASN A 5 -21.14 -33.23 15.89
CA ASN A 5 -21.54 -32.91 14.54
C ASN A 5 -20.72 -31.70 14.09
N THR A 6 -19.45 -31.94 13.74
CA THR A 6 -18.62 -30.95 13.06
C THR A 6 -19.03 -30.98 11.59
N SER A 7 -20.13 -30.30 11.25
CA SER A 7 -20.36 -29.95 9.86
C SER A 7 -19.26 -28.97 9.46
N GLU A 8 -18.23 -29.45 8.77
CA GLU A 8 -17.36 -28.58 7.97
C GLU A 8 -18.27 -27.67 7.13
N ALA A 9 -18.14 -26.35 7.30
CA ALA A 9 -18.85 -25.41 6.46
C ALA A 9 -18.38 -25.67 5.03
N THR A 10 -19.27 -26.27 4.22
CA THR A 10 -19.00 -26.45 2.80
C THR A 10 -18.87 -25.07 2.19
N MET A 11 -17.69 -24.79 1.62
CA MET A 11 -17.45 -23.55 0.88
C MET A 11 -18.55 -23.37 -0.17
N ALA A 12 -19.11 -22.17 -0.26
CA ALA A 12 -20.07 -21.86 -1.31
C ALA A 12 -19.41 -22.08 -2.68
N THR A 13 -20.17 -22.62 -3.64
CA THR A 13 -19.67 -22.75 -5.00
C THR A 13 -19.66 -21.40 -5.70
N LYS A 14 -18.81 -21.23 -6.72
CA LYS A 14 -18.77 -20.00 -7.53
C LYS A 14 -20.15 -19.64 -8.09
N ASP A 15 -20.94 -20.63 -8.51
CA ASP A 15 -22.30 -20.41 -9.02
C ASP A 15 -23.26 -19.90 -7.93
N GLN A 16 -23.16 -20.42 -6.71
CA GLN A 16 -23.93 -19.91 -5.56
C GLN A 16 -23.56 -18.46 -5.26
N GLU A 17 -22.26 -18.13 -5.24
CA GLU A 17 -21.80 -16.77 -4.99
C GLU A 17 -22.25 -15.79 -6.08
N ARG A 18 -22.12 -16.16 -7.37
CA ARG A 18 -22.65 -15.36 -8.48
C ARG A 18 -24.14 -15.13 -8.38
N GLY A 19 -24.90 -16.15 -7.98
CA GLY A 19 -26.34 -16.05 -7.80
C GLY A 19 -26.70 -15.00 -6.74
N VAL A 20 -26.03 -15.02 -5.60
CA VAL A 20 -26.20 -14.01 -4.54
C VAL A 20 -25.76 -12.63 -5.03
N LEU A 21 -24.62 -12.54 -5.71
CA LEU A 21 -24.09 -11.28 -6.24
C LEU A 21 -25.05 -10.63 -7.25
N GLN A 22 -25.69 -11.41 -8.12
CA GLN A 22 -26.71 -10.91 -9.05
C GLN A 22 -27.93 -10.33 -8.33
N GLN A 23 -28.38 -10.96 -7.24
CA GLN A 23 -29.49 -10.44 -6.43
C GLN A 23 -29.12 -9.11 -5.76
N ILE A 24 -27.91 -9.01 -5.19
CA ILE A 24 -27.44 -7.76 -4.58
C ILE A 24 -27.32 -6.66 -5.65
N LYS A 25 -26.79 -6.96 -6.83
CA LYS A 25 -26.72 -6.04 -7.97
C LYS A 25 -28.10 -5.49 -8.34
N ALA A 26 -29.12 -6.35 -8.41
CA ALA A 26 -30.49 -5.96 -8.73
C ALA A 26 -31.06 -5.01 -7.66
N MET A 27 -30.94 -5.36 -6.37
CA MET A 27 -31.39 -4.53 -5.26
C MET A 27 -30.74 -3.14 -5.27
N VAL A 28 -29.43 -3.06 -5.55
CA VAL A 28 -28.71 -1.78 -5.61
C VAL A 28 -29.10 -0.98 -6.85
N ALA A 29 -29.36 -1.64 -7.99
CA ALA A 29 -29.79 -0.99 -9.22
C ALA A 29 -31.19 -0.34 -9.10
N GLU A 30 -32.12 -0.99 -8.39
CA GLU A 30 -33.48 -0.46 -8.15
C GLU A 30 -33.49 0.88 -7.40
N LEU A 31 -32.48 1.13 -6.55
CA LEU A 31 -32.34 2.41 -5.83
C LEU A 31 -31.95 3.58 -6.75
N GLY A 32 -31.49 3.29 -7.97
CA GLY A 32 -31.05 4.27 -8.95
C GLY A 32 -29.65 4.86 -8.67
N PRO A 33 -29.01 5.47 -9.69
CA PRO A 33 -27.59 5.86 -9.65
C PRO A 33 -27.27 7.02 -8.70
N LYS A 34 -28.29 7.75 -8.22
CA LYS A 34 -28.12 8.85 -7.25
C LYS A 34 -28.26 8.37 -5.80
N SER A 35 -28.58 7.11 -5.57
CA SER A 35 -28.64 6.54 -4.22
C SER A 35 -27.25 6.56 -3.58
N TYR A 36 -27.21 6.86 -2.28
CA TYR A 36 -26.00 6.75 -1.48
C TYR A 36 -25.42 5.33 -1.52
N ILE A 37 -26.27 4.30 -1.51
CA ILE A 37 -25.86 2.90 -1.60
C ILE A 37 -25.27 2.58 -2.98
N ALA A 38 -25.95 2.98 -4.07
CA ALA A 38 -25.43 2.78 -5.42
C ALA A 38 -24.07 3.48 -5.63
N THR A 39 -23.88 4.63 -4.99
CA THR A 39 -22.60 5.36 -5.01
C THR A 39 -21.51 4.62 -4.22
N ALA A 40 -21.82 4.13 -3.02
CA ALA A 40 -20.87 3.41 -2.18
C ALA A 40 -20.44 2.06 -2.78
N PHE A 41 -21.35 1.37 -3.49
CA PHE A 41 -21.07 0.08 -4.14
C PHE A 41 -20.36 0.19 -5.49
N ARG A 42 -20.04 1.41 -5.95
CA ARG A 42 -19.33 1.63 -7.20
C ARG A 42 -17.97 0.90 -7.16
N GLY A 43 -17.73 0.03 -8.13
CA GLY A 43 -16.51 -0.78 -8.21
C GLY A 43 -16.51 -2.04 -7.34
N VAL A 44 -17.30 -2.10 -6.25
CA VAL A 44 -17.38 -3.25 -5.34
C VAL A 44 -17.82 -4.52 -6.07
N PHE A 45 -18.75 -4.40 -7.01
CA PHE A 45 -19.23 -5.56 -7.76
C PHE A 45 -18.20 -6.20 -8.67
N ALA A 46 -17.34 -5.40 -9.31
CA ALA A 46 -16.28 -5.93 -10.17
C ALA A 46 -15.23 -6.68 -9.33
N ILE A 47 -14.91 -6.13 -8.15
CA ILE A 47 -14.02 -6.76 -7.17
C ILE A 47 -14.62 -8.09 -6.70
N ALA A 48 -15.91 -8.12 -6.37
CA ALA A 48 -16.59 -9.36 -5.95
C ALA A 48 -16.57 -10.43 -7.06
N GLU A 49 -16.78 -10.04 -8.33
CA GLU A 49 -16.64 -10.96 -9.46
C GLU A 49 -15.23 -11.51 -9.57
N GLU A 50 -14.22 -10.65 -9.52
CA GLU A 50 -12.81 -11.06 -9.58
C GLU A 50 -12.42 -11.98 -8.41
N ASN A 51 -12.91 -11.71 -7.21
CA ASN A 51 -12.66 -12.56 -6.04
C ASN A 51 -13.22 -13.97 -6.25
N ILE A 52 -14.44 -14.09 -6.79
CA ILE A 52 -15.07 -15.38 -7.13
C ILE A 52 -14.25 -16.11 -8.21
N GLU A 53 -13.83 -15.41 -9.27
CA GLU A 53 -13.09 -16.03 -10.38
C GLU A 53 -11.73 -16.56 -9.92
N ASN A 54 -11.01 -15.76 -9.13
CA ASN A 54 -9.64 -16.03 -8.74
C ASN A 54 -9.50 -16.81 -7.42
N ASP A 55 -10.62 -17.26 -6.83
CA ASP A 55 -10.64 -17.93 -5.52
C ASP A 55 -9.92 -17.11 -4.43
N PHE A 56 -10.10 -15.79 -4.48
CA PHE A 56 -9.41 -14.88 -3.58
C PHE A 56 -10.02 -14.96 -2.17
N SER A 57 -9.23 -15.45 -1.22
CA SER A 57 -9.66 -15.63 0.18
C SER A 57 -9.49 -14.39 1.06
N GLY A 58 -8.84 -13.35 0.54
CA GLY A 58 -8.59 -12.10 1.26
C GLY A 58 -9.69 -11.05 1.05
N ASN A 59 -9.51 -9.89 1.70
CA ASN A 59 -10.32 -8.71 1.46
C ASN A 59 -9.49 -7.65 0.71
N PRO A 60 -9.83 -7.31 -0.55
CA PRO A 60 -9.09 -6.32 -1.32
C PRO A 60 -9.06 -4.93 -0.68
N VAL A 61 -10.06 -4.59 0.14
CA VAL A 61 -10.12 -3.32 0.87
C VAL A 61 -9.03 -3.27 1.94
N ASP A 62 -8.88 -4.34 2.71
CA ASP A 62 -7.86 -4.43 3.77
C ASP A 62 -6.46 -4.36 3.16
N HIS A 63 -6.25 -5.07 2.04
CA HIS A 63 -4.98 -5.01 1.31
C HIS A 63 -4.68 -3.62 0.74
N ALA A 64 -5.70 -2.93 0.20
CA ALA A 64 -5.52 -1.56 -0.29
C ALA A 64 -5.20 -0.57 0.84
N GLN A 65 -5.82 -0.75 2.02
CA GLN A 65 -5.52 0.06 3.19
C GLN A 65 -4.08 -0.16 3.67
N GLU A 66 -3.66 -1.42 3.80
CA GLU A 66 -2.30 -1.76 4.20
C GLU A 66 -1.26 -1.16 3.23
N LEU A 67 -1.49 -1.29 1.91
CA LEU A 67 -0.65 -0.65 0.91
C LEU A 67 -0.62 0.88 1.07
N GLY A 68 -1.75 1.50 1.38
CA GLY A 68 -1.83 2.94 1.66
C GLY A 68 -0.98 3.36 2.86
N GLU A 69 -1.02 2.59 3.95
CA GLU A 69 -0.22 2.80 5.15
C GLU A 69 1.28 2.63 4.85
N GLN A 70 1.66 1.59 4.11
CA GLN A 70 3.03 1.35 3.67
C GLN A 70 3.55 2.49 2.77
N LEU A 71 2.74 3.00 1.86
CA LEU A 71 3.09 4.13 0.99
C LEU A 71 3.29 5.42 1.80
N ALA A 72 2.43 5.69 2.78
CA ALA A 72 2.58 6.83 3.67
C ALA A 72 3.90 6.74 4.47
N GLN A 73 4.20 5.56 5.04
CA GLN A 73 5.45 5.34 5.77
C GLN A 73 6.67 5.51 4.87
N ARG A 74 6.64 4.95 3.67
CA ARG A 74 7.75 5.07 2.71
C ARG A 74 7.97 6.51 2.26
N THR A 75 6.90 7.29 2.11
CA THR A 75 7.00 8.71 1.77
C THR A 75 7.76 9.48 2.85
N VAL A 76 7.48 9.20 4.13
CA VAL A 76 8.21 9.79 5.26
C VAL A 76 9.68 9.36 5.23
N GLN A 77 9.96 8.07 5.03
CA GLN A 77 11.33 7.55 4.95
C GLN A 77 12.15 8.21 3.82
N VAL A 78 11.54 8.42 2.65
CA VAL A 78 12.20 9.10 1.53
C VAL A 78 12.58 10.53 1.91
N GLY A 79 11.71 11.25 2.63
CA GLY A 79 12.02 12.59 3.14
C GLY A 79 13.21 12.58 4.09
N GLN A 80 13.22 11.67 5.07
CA GLN A 80 14.31 11.54 6.04
C GLN A 80 15.64 11.21 5.37
N LEU A 81 15.64 10.27 4.42
CA LEU A 81 16.85 9.92 3.67
C LEU A 81 17.35 11.08 2.80
N ALA A 82 16.43 11.91 2.27
CA ALA A 82 16.82 13.08 1.51
C ALA A 82 17.51 14.13 2.39
N GLU A 83 17.01 14.36 3.61
CA GLU A 83 17.64 15.23 4.61
C GLU A 83 19.02 14.72 5.01
N GLU A 84 19.12 13.44 5.37
CA GLU A 84 20.41 12.82 5.75
C GLU A 84 21.45 12.91 4.62
N ARG A 85 21.01 12.71 3.37
CA ARG A 85 21.85 12.88 2.19
C ARG A 85 22.33 14.32 2.00
N ASP A 86 21.51 15.32 2.33
CA ASP A 86 21.94 16.73 2.26
C ASP A 86 22.95 17.05 3.37
N GLU A 87 22.77 16.50 4.57
CA GLU A 87 23.73 16.67 5.68
C GLU A 87 25.09 16.05 5.35
N TYR A 88 25.12 14.81 4.84
CA TYR A 88 26.37 14.17 4.43
C TYR A 88 27.07 14.95 3.32
N LYS A 89 26.31 15.48 2.36
CA LYS A 89 26.86 16.29 1.27
C LYS A 89 27.50 17.56 1.82
N ALA A 90 26.82 18.30 2.70
CA ALA A 90 27.37 19.49 3.33
C ALA A 90 28.64 19.19 4.14
N ARG A 91 28.68 18.06 4.85
CA ARG A 91 29.86 17.62 5.60
C ARG A 91 31.02 17.26 4.68
N ALA A 92 30.75 16.59 3.56
CA ALA A 92 31.78 16.26 2.57
C ALA A 92 32.37 17.53 1.96
N GLU A 93 31.54 18.50 1.56
CA GLU A 93 31.99 19.79 1.03
C GLU A 93 32.85 20.56 2.06
N ALA A 94 32.46 20.56 3.34
CA ALA A 94 33.25 21.18 4.40
C ALA A 94 34.61 20.48 4.62
N ALA A 95 34.65 19.15 4.59
CA ALA A 95 35.89 18.38 4.71
C ALA A 95 36.82 18.62 3.51
N GLU A 96 36.28 18.67 2.30
CA GLU A 96 37.03 19.01 1.08
C GLU A 96 37.64 20.41 1.17
N ALA A 97 36.89 21.41 1.64
CA ALA A 97 37.40 22.76 1.86
C ALA A 97 38.56 22.80 2.87
N GLN A 98 38.47 22.02 3.96
CA GLN A 98 39.55 21.91 4.95
C GLN A 98 40.80 21.27 4.34
N LEU A 99 40.66 20.24 3.50
CA LEU A 99 41.77 19.61 2.81
C LEU A 99 42.49 20.60 1.88
N ILE A 100 41.74 21.44 1.16
CA ILE A 100 42.33 22.49 0.30
C ILE A 100 43.17 23.45 1.13
N VAL A 101 42.64 23.95 2.25
CA VAL A 101 43.35 24.87 3.14
C VAL A 101 44.61 24.23 3.72
N LEU A 102 44.51 22.98 4.17
CA LEU A 102 45.65 22.27 4.75
C LEU A 102 46.74 22.00 3.71
N LYS A 103 46.34 21.64 2.48
CA LYS A 103 47.26 21.44 1.36
C LYS A 103 48.01 22.73 1.00
N ALA A 104 47.34 23.88 1.01
CA ALA A 104 47.99 25.17 0.79
C ALA A 104 49.03 25.48 1.87
N LYS A 105 48.67 25.35 3.14
CA LYS A 105 49.60 25.56 4.26
C LYS A 105 50.81 24.64 4.20
N LEU A 106 50.61 23.38 3.82
CA LEU A 106 51.70 22.42 3.67
C LEU A 106 52.65 22.83 2.54
N TYR A 107 52.10 23.31 1.41
CA TYR A 107 52.90 23.83 0.32
C TYR A 107 53.76 25.02 0.77
N ASP A 108 53.15 26.01 1.42
CA ASP A 108 53.87 27.18 1.95
C ASP A 108 55.03 26.76 2.87
N TYR A 109 54.77 25.81 3.79
CA TYR A 109 55.79 25.28 4.71
C TYR A 109 56.94 24.54 3.99
N MET A 110 56.63 23.77 2.95
CA MET A 110 57.65 23.02 2.20
C MET A 110 58.50 23.90 1.28
N THR A 111 58.02 25.10 0.94
CA THR A 111 58.69 26.05 0.04
C THR A 111 59.41 27.20 0.76
N ALA A 112 59.26 27.30 2.09
CA ALA A 112 59.93 28.28 2.95
C ALA A 112 61.30 27.77 3.44
#